data_AF-J9F0Y9-F1
#
_entry.id   AF-J9F0Y9-F1
#
_cell.length_a   1.000
_cell.length_b   1.000
_cell.length_c   1.000
_cell.angle_alpha   90.00
_cell.angle_beta   90.00
_cell.angle_gamma   90.00
#
_symmetry.space_group_name_H-M   'P 1'
#
loop_
_entity.id
_entity.type
_entity.pdbx_description
1 polymer ?
#
loop_
_entity_poly.entity_id
_entity_poly.type
_entity_poly.pdbx_seq_one_letter_code
_entity_poly.pdbx_strand_id
1 'polypeptide(L)'
;NGYKICDDYIESLKEGRLKAQPGCTESETLEALILKELSAIRDHAGQACLRNLSRHNAPLTMAVCGSKGSFINISQMIACVGQQAISGHRPPDGFEDRSLPHFERRQKTPAAKGFVENSFYSGLTPTEFFFHTMGGREGLVDTAVKTAETGYMQRRLVKCLEDLCVNYDGTVRSSVGDVIEFTFGEDGLDPALMESKDGGVVDFKHILEHTRNTVPHLIENVDITSDELQKVVTDTISEIIGKRHAMFRKQLESFINEYFKKQTNTTNFQKIAPNIWSK
;
A
#
# COMPACT_ATOMS: atom_id res chain seq x y z
N ASN A 1 -13.09 17.93 -18.09
CA ASN A 1 -12.28 19.14 -17.79
C ASN A 1 -12.27 19.33 -16.29
N GLY A 2 -11.18 18.96 -15.61
CA GLY A 2 -11.12 18.97 -14.14
C GLY A 2 -11.10 20.37 -13.54
N TYR A 3 -10.48 21.36 -14.22
CA TYR A 3 -10.52 22.76 -13.78
C TYR A 3 -11.94 23.33 -13.67
N LYS A 4 -12.82 23.00 -14.62
CA LYS A 4 -14.22 23.43 -14.59
C LYS A 4 -14.95 22.93 -13.35
N ILE A 5 -14.70 21.68 -12.95
CA ILE A 5 -15.29 21.10 -11.73
C ILE A 5 -14.82 21.87 -10.48
N CYS A 6 -13.53 22.24 -10.44
CA CYS A 6 -13.02 23.08 -9.35
C CYS A 6 -13.68 24.47 -9.34
N ASP A 7 -13.87 25.09 -10.50
CA ASP A 7 -14.54 26.39 -10.64
C ASP A 7 -16.01 26.29 -10.20
N ASP A 8 -16.73 25.22 -10.59
CA ASP A 8 -18.11 24.94 -10.17
C ASP A 8 -18.23 24.81 -8.64
N TYR A 9 -17.26 24.19 -7.98
CA TYR A 9 -17.22 24.11 -6.51
C TYR A 9 -16.97 25.47 -5.87
N ILE A 10 -16.10 26.29 -6.45
CA ILE A 10 -15.82 27.65 -5.97
C ILE A 10 -17.07 28.53 -6.11
N GLU A 11 -17.78 28.44 -7.23
CA GLU A 11 -19.05 29.15 -7.44
C GLU A 11 -20.13 28.67 -6.48
N SER A 12 -20.23 27.35 -6.28
CA SER A 12 -21.19 26.77 -5.32
C SER A 12 -20.94 27.24 -3.88
N LEU A 13 -19.68 27.49 -3.49
CA LEU A 13 -19.37 28.10 -2.20
C LEU A 13 -19.81 29.58 -2.16
N LYS A 14 -19.54 30.35 -3.22
CA LYS A 14 -19.95 31.77 -3.31
C LYS A 14 -21.47 31.95 -3.21
N GLU A 15 -22.22 30.99 -3.75
CA GLU A 15 -23.68 30.98 -3.71
C GLU A 15 -24.27 30.32 -2.45
N GLY A 16 -23.43 29.80 -1.54
CA GLY A 16 -23.89 29.13 -0.32
C GLY A 16 -24.61 27.78 -0.57
N ARG A 17 -24.39 27.16 -1.74
CA ARG A 17 -24.99 25.87 -2.13
C ARG A 17 -24.13 24.65 -1.75
N LEU A 18 -22.91 24.88 -1.28
CA LEU A 18 -21.97 23.80 -0.97
C LEU A 18 -22.35 23.07 0.33
N LYS A 19 -22.68 21.79 0.24
CA LYS A 19 -22.99 20.97 1.41
C LYS A 19 -21.70 20.60 2.15
N ALA A 20 -21.58 21.03 3.40
CA ALA A 20 -20.47 20.68 4.28
C ALA A 20 -20.38 19.16 4.53
N GLN A 21 -19.16 18.63 4.57
CA GLN A 21 -18.90 17.27 5.01
C GLN A 21 -19.06 17.14 6.54
N PRO A 22 -19.44 15.96 7.06
CA PRO A 22 -19.58 15.76 8.50
C PRO A 22 -18.29 16.14 9.24
N GLY A 23 -18.40 17.05 10.22
CA GLY A 23 -17.27 17.49 11.05
C GLY A 23 -16.33 18.51 10.40
N CYS A 24 -16.60 18.96 9.16
CA CYS A 24 -15.82 19.98 8.47
C CYS A 24 -16.65 21.26 8.27
N THR A 25 -15.98 22.40 8.24
CA THR A 25 -16.60 23.66 7.78
C THR A 25 -16.82 23.64 6.26
N GLU A 26 -17.67 24.54 5.75
CA GLU A 26 -17.90 24.66 4.29
C GLU A 26 -16.61 24.99 3.53
N SER A 27 -15.72 25.80 4.12
CA SER A 27 -14.42 26.14 3.51
C SER A 27 -13.46 24.95 3.50
N GLU A 28 -13.36 24.20 4.60
CA GLU A 28 -12.54 22.97 4.64
C GLU A 28 -13.10 21.91 3.69
N THR A 29 -14.42 21.81 3.58
CA THR A 29 -15.07 20.92 2.62
C THR A 29 -14.71 21.28 1.18
N LEU A 30 -14.72 22.58 0.83
CA LEU A 30 -14.27 23.03 -0.49
C LEU A 30 -12.83 22.62 -0.76
N GLU A 31 -11.94 22.88 0.20
CA GLU A 31 -10.51 22.55 0.08
C GLU A 31 -10.29 21.05 -0.13
N ALA A 32 -10.98 20.21 0.64
CA ALA A 32 -10.90 18.75 0.52
C ALA A 32 -11.40 18.24 -0.84
N LEU A 33 -12.53 18.77 -1.33
CA LEU A 33 -13.07 18.41 -2.65
C LEU A 33 -12.13 18.83 -3.78
N ILE A 34 -11.62 20.06 -3.75
CA ILE A 34 -10.68 20.54 -4.77
C ILE A 34 -9.38 19.72 -4.74
N LEU A 35 -8.82 19.45 -3.55
CA LEU A 35 -7.60 18.65 -3.41
C LEU A 35 -7.78 17.24 -4.02
N LYS A 36 -8.94 16.62 -3.80
CA LYS A 36 -9.30 15.32 -4.38
C LYS A 36 -9.35 15.38 -5.90
N GLU A 37 -10.06 16.34 -6.46
CA GLU A 37 -10.18 16.49 -7.92
C GLU A 37 -8.82 16.78 -8.59
N LEU A 38 -8.01 17.69 -8.01
CA LEU A 38 -6.69 18.01 -8.53
C LEU A 38 -5.72 16.82 -8.46
N SER A 39 -5.84 15.98 -7.44
CA SER A 39 -5.08 14.73 -7.33
C SER A 39 -5.48 13.73 -8.43
N ALA A 40 -6.78 13.60 -8.71
CA ALA A 40 -7.28 12.75 -9.80
C ALA A 40 -6.80 13.23 -11.18
N ILE A 41 -6.77 14.54 -11.41
CA ILE A 41 -6.24 15.13 -12.66
C ILE A 41 -4.77 14.74 -12.87
N ARG A 42 -3.94 14.85 -11.83
CA ARG A 42 -2.52 14.45 -11.89
C ARG A 42 -2.40 12.96 -12.22
N ASP A 43 -3.18 12.11 -11.57
CA ASP A 43 -3.08 10.65 -11.77
C ASP A 43 -3.53 10.25 -13.20
N HIS A 44 -4.58 10.89 -13.73
CA HIS A 44 -4.99 10.71 -15.13
C HIS A 44 -3.90 11.18 -16.11
N ALA A 45 -3.28 12.33 -15.87
CA ALA A 45 -2.18 12.84 -16.68
C ALA A 45 -0.97 11.89 -16.63
N GLY A 46 -0.64 11.35 -15.46
CA GLY A 46 0.43 10.37 -15.27
C GLY A 46 0.16 9.07 -16.00
N GLN A 47 -1.06 8.53 -15.93
CA GLN A 47 -1.43 7.34 -16.69
C GLN A 47 -1.37 7.57 -18.20
N ALA A 48 -1.84 8.72 -18.68
CA ALA A 48 -1.74 9.08 -20.09
C ALA A 48 -0.27 9.18 -20.53
N CYS A 49 0.59 9.77 -19.71
CA CYS A 49 2.03 9.82 -19.96
C CYS A 49 2.64 8.42 -20.08
N LEU A 50 2.33 7.51 -19.14
CA LEU A 50 2.89 6.16 -19.12
C LEU A 50 2.44 5.30 -20.30
N ARG A 51 1.20 5.45 -20.77
CA ARG A 51 0.68 4.72 -21.94
C ARG A 51 1.37 5.14 -23.25
N ASN A 52 1.81 6.39 -23.34
CA ASN A 52 2.44 6.95 -24.53
C ASN A 52 3.98 6.85 -24.52
N LEU A 53 4.58 6.47 -23.38
CA LEU A 53 6.02 6.38 -23.23
C LEU A 53 6.55 5.08 -23.86
N SER A 54 7.68 5.16 -24.57
CA SER A 54 8.32 3.97 -25.13
C SER A 54 8.77 3.00 -24.03
N ARG A 55 8.58 1.70 -24.25
CA ARG A 55 9.05 0.64 -23.35
C ARG A 55 10.58 0.63 -23.19
N HIS A 56 11.31 1.16 -24.17
CA HIS A 56 12.78 1.24 -24.16
C HIS A 56 13.31 2.50 -23.46
N ASN A 57 12.43 3.32 -22.87
CA ASN A 57 12.86 4.51 -22.16
C ASN A 57 13.52 4.15 -20.83
N ALA A 58 14.75 4.62 -20.59
CA ALA A 58 15.54 4.25 -19.43
C ALA A 58 14.86 4.57 -18.07
N PRO A 59 14.26 5.76 -17.84
CA PRO A 59 13.56 6.05 -16.59
C PRO A 59 12.36 5.14 -16.34
N LEU A 60 11.66 4.71 -17.41
CA LEU A 60 10.56 3.76 -17.29
C LEU A 60 11.07 2.38 -16.89
N THR A 61 12.15 1.90 -17.52
CA THR A 61 12.77 0.62 -17.16
C THR A 61 13.22 0.62 -15.69
N MET A 62 13.83 1.71 -15.21
CA MET A 62 14.28 1.85 -13.83
C MET A 62 13.12 1.81 -12.81
N ALA A 63 11.99 2.43 -13.14
CA ALA A 63 10.80 2.40 -12.29
C ALA A 63 10.14 1.02 -12.30
N VAL A 64 10.04 0.37 -13.47
CA VAL A 64 9.42 -0.96 -13.61
C VAL A 64 10.25 -2.04 -12.92
N CYS A 65 11.58 -1.97 -12.98
CA CYS A 65 12.44 -2.93 -12.30
C CYS A 65 12.56 -2.68 -10.78
N GLY A 66 11.98 -1.61 -10.26
CA GLY A 66 12.03 -1.25 -8.84
C GLY A 66 13.39 -0.76 -8.36
N SER A 67 14.32 -0.40 -9.26
CA SER A 67 15.66 0.06 -8.89
C SER A 67 15.64 1.48 -8.32
N LYS A 68 15.15 2.44 -9.12
CA LYS A 68 15.08 3.86 -8.70
C LYS A 68 14.03 4.60 -9.51
N GLY A 69 13.24 5.41 -8.81
CA GLY A 69 12.17 6.20 -9.40
C GLY A 69 10.82 5.50 -9.32
N SER A 70 9.77 6.30 -9.24
CA SER A 70 8.38 5.85 -9.20
C SER A 70 7.65 6.38 -10.44
N PHE A 71 6.50 5.78 -10.73
CA PHE A 71 5.60 6.28 -11.77
C PHE A 71 5.16 7.74 -11.53
N ILE A 72 5.02 8.14 -10.26
CA ILE A 72 4.71 9.53 -9.88
C ILE A 72 5.86 10.45 -10.30
N ASN A 73 7.11 10.08 -10.02
CA ASN A 73 8.27 10.91 -10.39
C ASN A 73 8.37 11.08 -11.91
N ILE A 74 8.10 10.04 -12.69
CA ILE A 74 8.06 10.13 -14.16
C ILE A 74 6.95 11.08 -14.63
N SER A 75 5.76 10.98 -14.02
CA SER A 75 4.66 11.89 -14.29
C SER A 75 5.03 13.35 -13.98
N GLN A 76 5.74 13.61 -12.88
CA GLN A 76 6.17 14.97 -12.52
C GLN A 76 7.26 15.51 -13.46
N MET A 77 8.13 14.63 -13.96
CA MET A 77 9.15 15.03 -14.93
C MET A 77 8.54 15.48 -16.26
N ILE A 78 7.50 14.80 -16.75
CA ILE A 78 7.02 14.98 -18.14
C ILE A 78 5.63 15.63 -18.21
N ALA A 79 4.68 15.22 -17.38
CA ALA A 79 3.27 15.63 -17.47
C ALA A 79 2.97 16.88 -16.64
N CYS A 80 2.93 16.77 -15.32
CA CYS A 80 2.72 17.90 -14.40
C CYS A 80 3.20 17.54 -12.99
N VAL A 81 3.68 18.53 -12.23
CA VAL A 81 4.08 18.31 -10.83
C VAL A 81 2.85 18.06 -9.93
N GLY A 82 1.76 18.81 -10.18
CA GLY A 82 0.49 18.69 -9.47
C GLY A 82 0.36 19.62 -8.25
N GLN A 83 -0.66 19.36 -7.44
CA GLN A 83 -0.99 20.17 -6.26
C GLN A 83 0.13 20.11 -5.21
N GLN A 84 0.63 21.28 -4.80
CA GLN A 84 1.50 21.39 -3.63
C GLN A 84 0.64 21.48 -2.37
N ALA A 85 0.84 20.59 -1.40
CA ALA A 85 0.18 20.64 -0.11
C ALA A 85 1.19 21.02 0.97
N ILE A 86 0.75 21.80 1.95
CA ILE A 86 1.49 22.18 3.15
C ILE A 86 0.65 21.72 4.35
N SER A 87 1.16 20.74 5.09
CA SER A 87 0.53 20.18 6.28
C SER A 87 -0.92 19.74 6.06
N GLY A 88 -1.14 19.04 4.94
CA GLY A 88 -2.44 18.48 4.55
C GLY A 88 -3.39 19.47 3.86
N HIS A 89 -3.02 20.75 3.73
CA HIS A 89 -3.85 21.79 3.12
C HIS A 89 -3.20 22.37 1.88
N ARG A 90 -3.97 23.00 0.98
CA ARG A 90 -3.38 23.83 -0.09
C ARG A 90 -2.65 25.04 0.53
N PRO A 91 -1.71 25.69 -0.16
CA PRO A 91 -0.92 26.78 0.40
C PRO A 91 -1.80 27.86 1.02
N PRO A 92 -1.51 28.26 2.28
CA PRO A 92 -2.31 29.22 3.00
C PRO A 92 -2.12 30.63 2.42
N ASP A 93 -3.00 31.55 2.80
CA ASP A 93 -2.89 32.95 2.40
C ASP A 93 -1.77 33.63 3.19
N GLY A 94 -0.62 33.84 2.53
CA GLY A 94 0.53 34.54 3.10
C GLY A 94 0.42 36.06 3.07
N PHE A 95 -0.50 36.60 2.26
CA PHE A 95 -0.84 38.02 2.17
C PHE A 95 -2.30 38.24 2.54
N GLU A 96 -2.74 39.50 2.56
CA GLU A 96 -4.14 39.88 2.80
C GLU A 96 -5.08 39.18 1.79
N ASP A 97 -5.77 38.14 2.24
CA ASP A 97 -6.70 37.27 1.50
C ASP A 97 -6.13 36.62 0.21
N ARG A 98 -4.82 36.35 0.13
CA ARG A 98 -4.22 35.67 -1.03
C ARG A 98 -2.88 34.99 -0.73
N SER A 99 -2.54 33.96 -1.51
CA SER A 99 -1.28 33.23 -1.37
C SER A 99 -0.05 34.04 -1.83
N LEU A 100 -0.14 34.71 -2.99
CA LEU A 100 0.93 35.52 -3.60
C LEU A 100 0.40 36.89 -4.05
N PRO A 101 1.25 37.92 -4.14
CA PRO A 101 0.82 39.27 -4.52
C PRO A 101 0.40 39.38 -5.99
N HIS A 102 0.73 38.38 -6.80
CA HIS A 102 0.41 38.30 -8.24
C HIS A 102 -1.03 37.85 -8.51
N PHE A 103 -1.75 37.34 -7.51
CA PHE A 103 -3.15 36.90 -7.65
C PHE A 103 -4.11 37.93 -7.09
N GLU A 104 -5.37 37.88 -7.53
CA GLU A 104 -6.41 38.75 -7.00
C GLU A 104 -6.80 38.34 -5.58
N ARG A 105 -7.35 39.30 -4.82
CA ARG A 105 -7.82 39.06 -3.45
C ARG A 105 -8.95 38.01 -3.47
N ARG A 106 -8.90 37.05 -2.53
CA ARG A 106 -9.87 35.95 -2.35
C ARG A 106 -9.96 34.98 -3.53
N GLN A 107 -8.99 34.99 -4.43
CA GLN A 107 -8.93 34.05 -5.54
C GLN A 107 -8.55 32.65 -5.05
N LYS A 108 -9.46 31.67 -5.18
CA LYS A 108 -9.28 30.27 -4.73
C LYS A 108 -9.03 29.27 -5.88
N THR A 109 -8.70 29.78 -7.07
CA THR A 109 -8.42 28.95 -8.25
C THR A 109 -7.24 28.00 -7.99
N PRO A 110 -7.15 26.86 -8.68
CA PRO A 110 -6.04 25.93 -8.52
C PRO A 110 -4.66 26.59 -8.63
N ALA A 111 -4.45 27.45 -9.64
CA ALA A 111 -3.19 28.18 -9.82
C ALA A 111 -2.87 29.14 -8.65
N ALA A 112 -3.87 29.86 -8.12
CA ALA A 112 -3.69 30.77 -6.99
C ALA A 112 -3.38 30.04 -5.67
N LYS A 113 -3.80 28.76 -5.59
CA LYS A 113 -3.60 27.88 -4.44
C LYS A 113 -2.61 26.76 -4.76
N GLY A 114 -1.56 27.06 -5.53
CA GLY A 114 -0.37 26.21 -5.63
C GLY A 114 -0.53 24.90 -6.40
N PHE A 115 -1.45 24.83 -7.36
CA PHE A 115 -1.42 23.79 -8.37
C PHE A 115 -0.34 24.12 -9.40
N VAL A 116 0.62 23.20 -9.57
CA VAL A 116 1.69 23.33 -10.56
C VAL A 116 1.32 22.51 -11.78
N GLU A 117 0.96 23.21 -12.85
CA GLU A 117 0.52 22.62 -14.11
C GLU A 117 1.70 22.15 -14.96
N ASN A 118 2.78 22.93 -14.96
CA ASN A 118 3.97 22.59 -15.71
C ASN A 118 4.71 21.38 -15.14
N SER A 119 5.47 20.69 -15.99
CA SER A 119 6.37 19.62 -15.60
C SER A 119 7.79 20.13 -15.40
N PHE A 120 8.66 19.32 -14.78
CA PHE A 120 10.07 19.69 -14.68
C PHE A 120 10.77 19.79 -16.03
N TYR A 121 10.26 19.09 -17.06
CA TYR A 121 10.77 19.17 -18.43
C TYR A 121 10.34 20.46 -19.12
N SER A 122 9.07 20.88 -18.99
CA SER A 122 8.59 22.12 -19.59
C SER A 122 9.11 23.37 -18.87
N GLY A 123 9.48 23.23 -17.60
CA GLY A 123 9.98 24.31 -16.76
C GLY A 123 8.86 25.00 -15.98
N LEU A 124 9.17 25.43 -14.75
CA LEU A 124 8.20 26.04 -13.85
C LEU A 124 8.15 27.56 -14.04
N THR A 125 6.95 28.12 -14.01
CA THR A 125 6.77 29.57 -13.91
C THR A 125 7.24 30.10 -12.54
N PRO A 126 7.53 31.40 -12.39
CA PRO A 126 8.00 31.94 -11.10
C PRO A 126 7.06 31.67 -9.91
N THR A 127 5.74 31.72 -10.14
CA THR A 127 4.74 31.41 -9.10
C THR A 127 4.72 29.92 -8.75
N GLU A 128 4.77 29.04 -9.75
CA GLU A 128 4.85 27.59 -9.54
C GLU A 128 6.14 27.17 -8.83
N PHE A 129 7.27 27.75 -9.22
CA PHE A 129 8.55 27.51 -8.55
C PHE A 129 8.47 27.89 -7.07
N PHE A 130 7.88 29.06 -6.76
CA PHE A 130 7.71 29.48 -5.37
C PHE A 130 6.81 28.53 -4.58
N PHE A 131 5.66 28.12 -5.13
CA PHE A 131 4.81 27.13 -4.47
C PHE A 131 5.51 25.77 -4.28
N HIS A 132 6.30 25.33 -5.27
CA HIS A 132 7.07 24.10 -5.16
C HIS A 132 8.12 24.18 -4.04
N THR A 133 8.79 25.33 -3.88
CA THR A 133 9.74 25.53 -2.77
C THR A 133 9.06 25.50 -1.39
N MET A 134 7.80 25.95 -1.28
CA MET A 134 7.04 25.85 -0.02
C MET A 134 6.82 24.38 0.38
N GLY A 135 6.36 23.55 -0.57
CA GLY A 135 6.18 22.10 -0.34
C GLY A 135 7.50 21.38 -0.05
N GLY A 136 8.57 21.74 -0.78
CA GLY A 136 9.91 21.18 -0.54
C GLY A 136 10.46 21.48 0.86
N ARG A 137 10.18 22.68 1.40
CA ARG A 137 10.60 23.05 2.76
C ARG A 137 9.92 22.22 3.84
N GLU A 138 8.64 21.89 3.67
CA GLU A 138 7.93 21.02 4.61
C GLU A 138 8.63 19.67 4.74
N GLY A 139 8.97 19.02 3.62
CA GLY A 139 9.65 17.72 3.65
C GLY A 139 11.01 17.76 4.37
N LEU A 140 11.79 18.84 4.20
CA LEU A 140 13.07 19.02 4.89
C LEU A 140 12.88 19.20 6.40
N VAL A 141 11.92 20.02 6.81
CA VAL A 141 11.63 20.27 8.22
C VAL A 141 11.06 19.03 8.89
N ASP A 142 10.10 18.37 8.24
CA ASP A 142 9.42 17.19 8.76
C ASP A 142 10.39 16.03 8.99
N THR A 143 11.31 15.80 8.06
CA THR A 143 12.38 14.80 8.21
C THR A 143 13.30 15.12 9.39
N ALA A 144 13.68 16.38 9.56
CA ALA A 144 14.54 16.82 10.65
C ALA A 144 13.86 16.71 12.02
N VAL A 145 12.58 17.05 12.13
CA VAL A 145 11.83 17.08 13.40
C VAL A 145 11.39 15.68 13.82
N LYS A 146 10.83 14.88 12.90
CA LYS A 146 10.29 13.54 13.23
C LYS A 146 11.34 12.58 13.79
N THR A 147 12.60 12.75 13.41
CA THR A 147 13.71 11.90 13.86
C THR A 147 13.91 11.96 15.38
N ALA A 148 13.74 13.14 15.99
CA ALA A 148 13.90 13.30 17.43
C ALA A 148 12.79 12.59 18.21
N GLU A 149 11.55 12.70 17.75
CA GLU A 149 10.39 12.08 18.40
C GLU A 149 10.41 10.56 18.27
N THR A 150 10.65 10.02 17.07
CA THR A 150 10.71 8.57 16.84
C THR A 150 11.88 7.94 17.59
N GLY A 151 13.05 8.58 17.58
CA GLY A 151 14.23 8.10 18.31
C GLY A 151 14.02 8.12 19.83
N TYR A 152 13.38 9.15 20.38
CA TYR A 152 13.09 9.22 21.81
C TYR A 152 12.04 8.18 22.23
N MET A 153 10.99 8.00 21.42
CA MET A 153 9.98 6.97 21.63
C MET A 153 10.63 5.58 21.64
N GLN A 154 11.46 5.27 20.64
CA GLN A 154 12.20 4.02 20.57
C GLN A 154 13.07 3.82 21.81
N ARG A 155 13.84 4.84 22.22
CA ARG A 155 14.70 4.75 23.42
C ARG A 155 13.89 4.40 24.67
N ARG A 156 12.73 5.03 24.86
CA ARG A 156 11.84 4.76 26.00
C ARG A 156 11.35 3.32 25.98
N LEU A 157 10.86 2.85 24.83
CA LEU A 157 10.37 1.48 24.67
C LEU A 157 11.48 0.45 24.89
N VAL A 158 12.67 0.65 24.31
CA VAL A 158 13.82 -0.24 24.51
C VAL A 158 14.20 -0.30 25.99
N LYS A 159 14.27 0.85 26.70
CA LYS A 159 14.59 0.87 28.13
C LYS A 159 13.53 0.24 29.02
N CYS A 160 12.27 0.18 28.58
CA CYS A 160 11.21 -0.50 29.31
C CYS A 160 11.15 -2.00 29.04
N LEU A 161 11.72 -2.49 27.93
CA LEU A 161 11.57 -3.88 27.48
C LEU A 161 12.91 -4.64 27.42
N GLU A 162 14.05 -3.99 27.71
CA GLU A 162 15.39 -4.59 27.58
C GLU A 162 15.67 -5.74 28.56
N ASP A 163 14.87 -5.86 29.63
CA ASP A 163 15.02 -6.89 30.65
C ASP A 163 14.15 -8.14 30.39
N LEU A 164 13.26 -8.08 29.40
CA LEU A 164 12.36 -9.19 29.07
C LEU A 164 13.12 -10.28 28.30
N CYS A 165 12.97 -11.52 28.74
CA CYS A 165 13.54 -12.68 28.06
C CYS A 165 12.56 -13.87 28.03
N VAL A 166 12.74 -14.73 27.03
CA VAL A 166 11.99 -15.99 26.90
C VAL A 166 12.75 -17.08 27.66
N ASN A 167 12.09 -17.70 28.64
CA ASN A 167 12.65 -18.80 29.40
C ASN A 167 12.45 -20.15 28.67
N TYR A 168 13.17 -21.19 29.11
CA TYR A 168 13.10 -22.54 28.51
C TYR A 168 11.69 -23.16 28.52
N ASP A 169 10.78 -22.67 29.36
CA ASP A 169 9.39 -23.10 29.43
C ASP A 169 8.47 -22.34 28.45
N GLY A 170 9.01 -21.43 27.65
CA GLY A 170 8.27 -20.61 26.68
C GLY A 170 7.58 -19.37 27.27
N THR A 171 7.75 -19.12 28.57
CA THR A 171 7.22 -17.93 29.24
C THR A 171 8.14 -16.72 29.03
N VAL A 172 7.55 -15.53 28.91
CA VAL A 172 8.30 -14.26 28.89
C VAL A 172 8.35 -13.71 30.30
N ARG A 173 9.55 -13.50 30.82
CA ARG A 173 9.77 -13.03 32.20
C ARG A 173 10.66 -11.81 32.23
N SER A 174 10.42 -10.97 33.24
CA SER A 174 11.34 -9.88 33.62
C SER A 174 12.55 -10.44 34.38
N SER A 175 13.61 -9.65 34.47
CA SER A 175 14.83 -9.93 35.24
C SER A 175 14.59 -10.28 36.72
N VAL A 176 13.50 -9.82 37.33
CA VAL A 176 13.13 -10.10 38.74
C VAL A 176 12.43 -11.47 38.88
N GLY A 177 11.96 -12.05 37.78
CA GLY A 177 11.24 -13.33 37.75
C GLY A 177 9.73 -13.20 37.60
N ASP A 178 9.21 -11.98 37.45
CA ASP A 178 7.79 -11.72 37.17
C ASP A 178 7.41 -12.24 35.78
N VAL A 179 6.31 -12.98 35.69
CA VAL A 179 5.79 -13.52 34.42
C VAL A 179 4.95 -12.46 33.73
N ILE A 180 5.38 -12.02 32.54
CA ILE A 180 4.70 -11.02 31.71
C ILE A 180 3.77 -11.71 30.72
N GLU A 181 4.23 -12.79 30.09
CA GLU A 181 3.46 -13.58 29.13
C GLU A 181 3.66 -15.07 29.39
N PHE A 182 2.58 -15.86 29.39
CA PHE A 182 2.67 -17.31 29.62
C PHE A 182 3.20 -18.09 28.42
N THR A 183 2.95 -17.58 27.20
CA THR A 183 3.44 -18.15 25.96
C THR A 183 3.85 -16.98 25.08
N PHE A 184 5.13 -16.91 24.67
CA PHE A 184 5.63 -15.82 23.82
C PHE A 184 4.76 -15.62 22.57
N GLY A 185 4.24 -14.41 22.34
CA GLY A 185 3.47 -14.09 21.15
C GLY A 185 2.18 -14.89 21.00
N GLU A 186 1.61 -15.39 22.10
CA GLU A 186 0.48 -16.33 22.19
C GLU A 186 0.72 -17.73 21.57
N ASP A 187 1.52 -17.85 20.52
CA ASP A 187 1.74 -19.08 19.75
C ASP A 187 3.15 -19.69 19.90
N GLY A 188 4.08 -18.97 20.52
CA GLY A 188 5.46 -19.38 20.74
C GLY A 188 6.34 -19.29 19.49
N LEU A 189 5.92 -18.57 18.44
CA LEU A 189 6.62 -18.48 17.17
C LEU A 189 7.42 -17.18 17.05
N ASP A 190 8.65 -17.29 16.57
CA ASP A 190 9.50 -16.13 16.27
C ASP A 190 9.12 -15.51 14.92
N PRO A 191 8.68 -14.23 14.86
CA PRO A 191 8.38 -13.54 13.61
C PRO A 191 9.53 -13.53 12.60
N ALA A 192 10.78 -13.62 13.04
CA ALA A 192 11.94 -13.70 12.15
C ALA A 192 12.05 -15.03 11.39
N LEU A 193 11.42 -16.09 11.90
CA LEU A 193 11.39 -17.43 11.31
C LEU A 193 10.11 -17.70 10.52
N MET A 194 9.13 -16.80 10.57
CA MET A 194 7.87 -16.94 9.84
C MET A 194 8.06 -16.60 8.35
N GLU A 195 7.55 -17.46 7.47
CA GLU A 195 7.73 -17.28 6.02
C GLU A 195 6.68 -16.35 5.39
N SER A 196 5.46 -16.34 5.93
CA SER A 196 4.36 -15.59 5.32
C SER A 196 4.33 -14.14 5.76
N LYS A 197 4.08 -13.24 4.81
CA LYS A 197 3.94 -11.80 5.04
C LYS A 197 2.68 -11.44 5.83
N ASP A 198 1.70 -12.33 5.86
CA ASP A 198 0.38 -12.09 6.46
C ASP A 198 0.28 -12.58 7.93
N GLY A 199 1.41 -12.78 8.60
CA GLY A 199 1.45 -13.37 9.95
C GLY A 199 1.10 -14.86 9.96
N GLY A 200 1.18 -15.53 8.81
CA GLY A 200 1.12 -16.97 8.71
C GLY A 200 2.50 -17.58 9.00
N VAL A 201 2.52 -18.77 9.61
CA VAL A 201 3.79 -19.47 9.90
C VAL A 201 4.52 -19.83 8.61
N VAL A 202 3.76 -20.22 7.58
CA VAL A 202 4.24 -20.87 6.36
C VAL A 202 3.54 -20.30 5.12
N ASP A 203 4.27 -20.13 4.02
CA ASP A 203 3.66 -19.84 2.71
C ASP A 203 3.20 -21.15 2.05
N PHE A 204 1.93 -21.50 2.28
CA PHE A 204 1.34 -22.73 1.74
C PHE A 204 1.37 -22.82 0.20
N LYS A 205 1.34 -21.69 -0.52
CA LYS A 205 1.39 -21.71 -2.00
C LYS A 205 2.78 -22.12 -2.47
N HIS A 206 3.80 -21.47 -1.91
CA HIS A 206 5.18 -21.76 -2.21
C HIS A 206 5.53 -23.23 -1.87
N ILE A 207 5.11 -23.73 -0.71
CA ILE A 207 5.33 -25.13 -0.32
C ILE A 207 4.61 -26.11 -1.25
N LEU A 208 3.35 -25.83 -1.62
CA LEU A 208 2.61 -26.71 -2.53
C LEU A 208 3.30 -26.80 -3.90
N GLU A 209 3.76 -25.66 -4.44
CA GLU A 209 4.52 -25.63 -5.70
C GLU A 209 5.86 -26.34 -5.58
N HIS A 210 6.60 -26.11 -4.49
CA HIS A 210 7.85 -26.83 -4.21
C HIS A 210 7.63 -28.34 -4.16
N THR A 211 6.60 -28.80 -3.44
CA THR A 211 6.27 -30.22 -3.29
C THR A 211 5.89 -30.85 -4.63
N ARG A 212 5.14 -30.14 -5.48
CA ARG A 212 4.80 -30.59 -6.84
C ARG A 212 6.00 -30.77 -7.74
N ASN A 213 7.04 -29.95 -7.56
CA ASN A 213 8.24 -30.01 -8.38
C ASN A 213 9.26 -31.04 -7.88
N THR A 214 9.32 -31.28 -6.56
CA THR A 214 10.31 -32.19 -5.96
C THR A 214 9.81 -33.63 -5.85
N VAL A 215 8.51 -33.83 -5.62
CA VAL A 215 7.91 -35.16 -5.53
C VAL A 215 7.38 -35.54 -6.91
N PRO A 216 8.02 -36.46 -7.64
CA PRO A 216 7.49 -36.94 -8.91
C PRO A 216 6.10 -37.53 -8.71
N HIS A 217 5.20 -37.36 -9.68
CA HIS A 217 3.89 -37.99 -9.67
C HIS A 217 4.06 -39.52 -9.67
N LEU A 218 4.08 -40.12 -8.48
CA LEU A 218 4.30 -41.55 -8.27
C LEU A 218 3.11 -42.41 -8.71
N ILE A 219 2.03 -41.81 -9.19
CA ILE A 219 0.78 -42.51 -9.48
C ILE A 219 0.37 -42.25 -10.93
N GLU A 220 0.78 -43.16 -11.81
CA GLU A 220 0.07 -43.40 -13.07
C GLU A 220 -1.26 -44.08 -12.73
N ASN A 221 -2.37 -43.39 -13.02
CA ASN A 221 -3.73 -43.95 -13.09
C ASN A 221 -4.40 -44.34 -11.76
N VAL A 222 -4.67 -43.37 -10.89
CA VAL A 222 -5.82 -43.49 -9.96
C VAL A 222 -6.73 -42.29 -10.20
N ASP A 223 -7.90 -42.54 -10.79
CA ASP A 223 -8.97 -41.56 -10.94
C ASP A 223 -9.62 -41.33 -9.56
N ILE A 224 -8.94 -40.58 -8.69
CA ILE A 224 -9.50 -40.17 -7.40
C ILE A 224 -10.44 -39.00 -7.66
N THR A 225 -11.69 -39.14 -7.22
CA THR A 225 -12.67 -38.04 -7.30
C THR A 225 -12.30 -36.90 -6.33
N SER A 226 -12.75 -35.66 -6.60
CA SER A 226 -12.48 -34.51 -5.72
C SER A 226 -12.88 -34.76 -4.27
N ASP A 227 -13.97 -35.49 -4.07
CA ASP A 227 -14.57 -35.76 -2.77
C ASP A 227 -13.78 -36.82 -2.00
N GLU A 228 -13.23 -37.82 -2.69
CA GLU A 228 -12.31 -38.80 -2.11
C GLU A 228 -10.98 -38.14 -1.73
N LEU A 229 -10.45 -37.24 -2.57
CA LEU A 229 -9.21 -36.53 -2.28
C LEU A 229 -9.37 -35.60 -1.08
N GLN A 230 -10.51 -34.92 -0.96
CA GLN A 230 -10.82 -34.09 0.21
C GLN A 230 -10.87 -34.93 1.50
N LYS A 231 -11.47 -36.13 1.47
CA LYS A 231 -11.49 -37.05 2.61
C LYS A 231 -10.10 -37.52 3.02
N VAL A 232 -9.29 -37.97 2.07
CA VAL A 232 -7.91 -38.40 2.34
C VAL A 232 -7.09 -37.26 2.96
N VAL A 233 -7.27 -36.04 2.47
CA VAL A 233 -6.58 -34.86 3.00
C VAL A 233 -7.06 -34.52 4.42
N THR A 234 -8.38 -34.56 4.70
CA THR A 234 -8.87 -34.33 6.06
C THR A 234 -8.40 -35.41 7.04
N ASP A 235 -8.34 -36.66 6.59
CA ASP A 235 -7.89 -37.79 7.41
C ASP A 235 -6.40 -37.65 7.74
N THR A 236 -5.56 -37.37 6.73
CA THR A 236 -4.12 -37.14 6.93
C THR A 236 -3.82 -35.92 7.80
N ILE A 237 -4.57 -34.82 7.66
CA ILE A 237 -4.46 -33.66 8.56
C ILE A 237 -4.78 -34.06 10.00
N SER A 238 -5.84 -34.85 10.19
CA SER A 238 -6.27 -35.30 11.51
C SER A 238 -5.25 -36.25 12.16
N GLU A 239 -4.60 -37.09 11.37
CA GLU A 239 -3.57 -38.04 11.80
C GLU A 239 -2.26 -37.34 12.18
N ILE A 240 -1.76 -36.43 11.33
CA ILE A 240 -0.44 -35.80 11.50
C ILE A 240 -0.49 -34.65 12.52
N ILE A 241 -1.46 -33.74 12.41
CA ILE A 241 -1.51 -32.51 13.22
C ILE A 241 -2.31 -32.72 14.51
N GLY A 242 -3.34 -33.57 14.46
CA GLY A 242 -4.24 -33.82 15.59
C GLY A 242 -4.88 -32.54 16.13
N LYS A 243 -4.71 -32.29 17.44
CA LYS A 243 -5.22 -31.10 18.16
C LYS A 243 -4.12 -30.14 18.63
N ARG A 244 -2.85 -30.40 18.33
CA ARG A 244 -1.71 -29.68 18.95
C ARG A 244 -1.60 -28.22 18.49
N HIS A 245 -2.00 -27.91 17.27
CA HIS A 245 -1.94 -26.54 16.71
C HIS A 245 -3.26 -26.16 16.02
N ALA A 246 -4.23 -25.68 16.79
CA ALA A 246 -5.58 -25.37 16.30
C ALA A 246 -5.59 -24.24 15.25
N MET A 247 -4.78 -23.19 15.45
CA MET A 247 -4.69 -22.08 14.49
C MET A 247 -4.05 -22.50 13.16
N PHE A 248 -2.90 -23.19 13.22
CA PHE A 248 -2.23 -23.70 12.02
C PHE A 248 -3.13 -24.67 11.24
N ARG A 249 -3.83 -25.57 11.94
CA ARG A 249 -4.80 -26.47 11.33
C ARG A 249 -5.90 -25.72 10.59
N LYS A 250 -6.50 -24.71 11.23
CA LYS A 250 -7.55 -23.88 10.61
C LYS A 250 -7.05 -23.15 9.37
N GLN A 251 -5.83 -22.62 9.41
CA GLN A 251 -5.19 -21.97 8.26
C GLN A 251 -4.97 -22.95 7.10
N LEU A 252 -4.44 -24.14 7.40
CA LEU A 252 -4.21 -25.19 6.41
C LEU A 252 -5.52 -25.71 5.80
N GLU A 253 -6.52 -26.01 6.62
CA GLU A 253 -7.85 -26.44 6.16
C GLU A 253 -8.51 -25.36 5.29
N SER A 254 -8.40 -24.08 5.67
CA SER A 254 -8.90 -22.96 4.87
C SER A 254 -8.20 -22.90 3.50
N PHE A 255 -6.87 -23.02 3.49
CA PHE A 255 -6.08 -23.00 2.26
C PHE A 255 -6.45 -24.15 1.32
N ILE A 256 -6.55 -25.37 1.86
CA ILE A 256 -6.90 -26.57 1.09
C ILE A 256 -8.32 -26.48 0.55
N ASN A 257 -9.28 -26.04 1.35
CA ASN A 257 -10.67 -25.87 0.89
C ASN A 257 -10.78 -24.80 -0.20
N GLU A 258 -10.03 -23.71 -0.10
CA GLU A 258 -9.96 -22.70 -1.16
C GLU A 258 -9.31 -23.27 -2.44
N TYR A 259 -8.26 -24.08 -2.27
CA TYR A 259 -7.58 -24.74 -3.38
C TYR A 259 -8.50 -25.71 -4.12
N PHE A 260 -9.27 -26.54 -3.40
CA PHE A 260 -10.28 -27.43 -3.99
C PHE A 260 -11.40 -26.67 -4.68
N LYS A 261 -11.93 -25.59 -4.09
CA LYS A 261 -12.95 -24.74 -4.72
C LYS A 261 -12.45 -24.11 -6.04
N LYS A 262 -11.17 -23.74 -6.11
CA LYS A 262 -10.55 -23.26 -7.34
C LYS A 262 -10.45 -24.37 -8.37
N GLN A 263 -10.05 -25.58 -7.97
CA GLN A 263 -9.94 -26.74 -8.87
C GLN A 263 -11.30 -27.17 -9.43
N THR A 264 -12.36 -27.26 -8.61
CA THR A 264 -13.72 -27.64 -9.05
C THR A 264 -14.37 -26.62 -9.99
N ASN A 265 -14.01 -25.34 -9.87
CA ASN A 265 -14.40 -24.30 -10.83
C ASN A 265 -13.57 -24.35 -12.12
N THR A 266 -12.33 -24.88 -12.07
CA THR A 266 -11.40 -24.94 -13.22
C THR A 266 -11.52 -26.25 -14.00
N THR A 267 -12.18 -27.28 -13.46
CA THR A 267 -12.49 -28.54 -14.17
C THR A 267 -13.41 -28.37 -15.39
N ASN A 268 -13.93 -27.17 -15.66
CA ASN A 268 -14.53 -26.83 -16.95
C ASN A 268 -13.53 -26.34 -18.03
N PHE A 269 -12.22 -26.26 -17.75
CA PHE A 269 -11.20 -25.81 -18.72
C PHE A 269 -9.96 -26.70 -18.90
N GLN A 270 -9.87 -27.87 -18.27
CA GLN A 270 -8.83 -28.86 -18.61
C GLN A 270 -9.34 -29.90 -19.62
N LYS A 271 -9.65 -29.41 -20.82
CA LYS A 271 -9.42 -30.14 -22.08
C LYS A 271 -8.42 -29.35 -22.91
N ILE A 272 -7.16 -29.30 -22.48
CA ILE A 272 -6.08 -28.76 -23.32
C ILE A 272 -4.88 -29.71 -23.29
N ALA A 273 -4.73 -30.38 -24.43
CA ALA A 273 -3.53 -31.01 -25.01
C ALA A 273 -2.92 -32.26 -24.35
N PRO A 274 -3.29 -33.47 -24.82
CA PRO A 274 -2.30 -34.53 -25.01
C PRO A 274 -1.48 -34.15 -26.25
N ASN A 275 -0.20 -33.83 -26.08
CA ASN A 275 0.89 -33.77 -27.08
C ASN A 275 1.77 -32.53 -26.89
N ILE A 276 2.72 -32.58 -25.94
CA ILE A 276 3.91 -31.70 -25.99
C ILE A 276 5.23 -32.50 -25.92
N TRP A 277 5.19 -33.83 -25.85
CA TRP A 277 6.41 -34.66 -25.98
C TRP A 277 6.19 -35.82 -26.96
N SER A 278 6.13 -35.47 -28.25
CA SER A 278 6.41 -36.41 -29.35
C SER A 278 6.99 -35.66 -30.55
N LYS A 279 8.24 -35.22 -30.41
CA LYS A 279 9.30 -35.24 -31.42
C LYS A 279 10.62 -34.78 -30.81
#